data_AF-A0A497YSQ7-F1
#
_entry.id   AF-A0A497YSQ7-F1
#
_cell.length_a   1.000
_cell.length_b   1.000
_cell.length_c   1.000
_cell.angle_alpha   90.00
_cell.angle_beta   90.00
_cell.angle_gamma   90.00
#
_symmetry.space_group_name_H-M   'P 1'
#
loop_
_entity.id
_entity.type
_entity.pdbx_description
1 polymer ?
#
loop_
_entity_poly.entity_id
_entity_poly.type
_entity_poly.pdbx_seq_one_letter_code
_entity_poly.pdbx_strand_id
1 'polypeptide(L)'
;MTESLVHFHEFNLKKSDLGSMTKEEIAVLGMLSYICNELNVFARFLRLTERQDDERGPVKFASDLQFHVVLRTLSSRVFEAYEFLKEATKKTEKLDPEMLALIQKSTEEIERLGASEGHAINRNIRNETSFHYKLNTALKNAGSLPCDADASVYVNSLDGNTYFVLGESLVFFERLRRFSAADKKFEDPEILAESWIKWSLEVVMLIKDLQANLFGIVLDRAKKVPRKTHYFVKSEVVAKDKRAVMPVFIQSDQ
;
A
#
# COMPACT_ATOMS: atom_id res chain seq x y z
N MET A 1 17.61 12.66 26.04
CA MET A 1 16.70 12.32 24.92
C MET A 1 15.39 13.06 25.14
N THR A 2 14.86 13.75 24.14
CA THR A 2 13.57 14.48 24.30
C THR A 2 12.41 13.50 24.10
N GLU A 3 11.39 13.61 24.95
CA GLU A 3 10.15 12.86 24.85
C GLU A 3 9.01 13.77 24.37
N SER A 4 8.05 13.18 23.68
CA SER A 4 6.85 13.82 23.18
C SER A 4 5.62 13.11 23.72
N LEU A 5 4.62 13.87 24.16
CA LEU A 5 3.35 13.35 24.64
C LEU A 5 2.38 13.15 23.46
N VAL A 6 1.89 11.93 23.28
CA VAL A 6 0.90 11.61 22.24
C VAL A 6 -0.40 11.14 22.87
N HIS A 7 -1.52 11.70 22.42
CA HIS A 7 -2.85 11.42 22.94
C HIS A 7 -3.58 10.41 22.05
N PHE A 8 -4.25 9.43 22.68
CA PHE A 8 -5.06 8.44 22.00
C PHE A 8 -6.42 8.26 22.66
N HIS A 9 -7.39 7.84 21.85
CA HIS A 9 -8.63 7.23 22.31
C HIS A 9 -8.47 5.71 22.20
N GLU A 10 -8.43 5.03 23.33
CA GLU A 10 -8.16 3.60 23.40
C GLU A 10 -9.43 2.83 23.76
N PHE A 11 -9.69 1.75 23.02
CA PHE A 11 -10.69 0.75 23.37
C PHE A 11 -9.97 -0.49 23.92
N ASN A 12 -10.09 -0.71 25.24
CA ASN A 12 -9.47 -1.87 25.87
C ASN A 12 -10.36 -3.11 25.74
N LEU A 13 -10.13 -3.84 24.64
CA LEU A 13 -10.73 -5.14 24.37
C LEU A 13 -9.84 -6.28 24.88
N LYS A 14 -10.47 -7.20 25.60
CA LYS A 14 -9.90 -8.47 26.04
C LYS A 14 -10.49 -9.59 25.22
N LYS A 15 -9.81 -10.75 25.20
CA LYS A 15 -10.32 -11.96 24.56
C LYS A 15 -11.74 -12.35 25.04
N SER A 16 -12.04 -12.12 26.32
CA SER A 16 -13.37 -12.37 26.89
C SER A 16 -14.47 -11.51 26.27
N ASP A 17 -14.12 -10.31 25.80
CA ASP A 17 -15.08 -9.39 25.17
C ASP A 17 -15.51 -9.87 23.78
N LEU A 18 -14.73 -10.77 23.17
CA LEU A 18 -15.07 -11.44 21.91
C LEU A 18 -15.87 -12.74 22.14
N GLY A 19 -16.24 -13.07 23.38
CA GLY A 19 -16.89 -14.34 23.73
C GLY A 19 -18.26 -14.55 23.09
N SER A 20 -18.93 -13.47 22.66
CA SER A 20 -20.20 -13.52 21.93
C SER A 20 -20.04 -13.70 20.42
N MET A 21 -18.81 -13.70 19.90
CA MET A 21 -18.53 -13.82 18.48
C MET A 21 -18.27 -15.27 18.08
N THR A 22 -18.64 -15.65 16.86
CA THR A 22 -18.28 -16.93 16.26
C THR A 22 -16.79 -16.96 15.92
N LYS A 23 -16.24 -18.16 15.71
CA LYS A 23 -14.84 -18.31 15.29
C LYS A 23 -14.58 -17.64 13.94
N GLU A 24 -15.56 -17.72 13.04
CA GLU A 24 -15.51 -17.11 11.72
C GLU A 24 -15.50 -15.58 11.80
N GLU A 25 -16.34 -14.96 12.64
CA GLU A 25 -16.32 -13.51 12.85
C GLU A 25 -14.98 -13.03 13.42
N ILE A 26 -14.45 -13.74 14.42
CA ILE A 26 -13.14 -13.43 15.02
C ILE A 26 -12.02 -13.56 13.97
N ALA A 27 -12.07 -14.60 13.13
CA ALA A 27 -11.09 -14.82 12.07
C ALA A 27 -11.14 -13.69 11.02
N VAL A 28 -12.34 -13.27 10.61
CA VAL A 28 -12.50 -12.15 9.66
C VAL A 28 -11.99 -10.85 10.25
N LEU A 29 -12.39 -10.52 11.49
CA LEU A 29 -11.93 -9.30 12.16
C LEU A 29 -10.41 -9.29 12.35
N GLY A 30 -9.83 -10.42 12.76
CA GLY A 30 -8.40 -10.58 12.95
C GLY A 30 -7.63 -10.41 11.65
N MET A 31 -8.07 -11.07 10.58
CA MET A 31 -7.45 -10.96 9.25
C MET A 31 -7.56 -9.53 8.69
N LEU A 32 -8.73 -8.91 8.82
CA LEU A 32 -8.93 -7.54 8.34
C LEU A 32 -8.06 -6.54 9.11
N SER A 33 -7.91 -6.73 10.43
CA SER A 33 -7.00 -5.91 11.24
C SER A 33 -5.53 -6.10 10.81
N TYR A 34 -5.12 -7.33 10.51
CA TYR A 34 -3.80 -7.63 9.95
C TYR A 34 -3.58 -6.94 8.61
N ILE A 35 -4.53 -7.06 7.69
CA ILE A 35 -4.54 -6.40 6.38
C ILE A 35 -4.41 -4.87 6.55
N CYS A 36 -5.25 -4.25 7.38
CA CYS A 36 -5.21 -2.81 7.62
C CYS A 36 -3.85 -2.34 8.15
N ASN A 37 -3.20 -3.14 9.00
CA ASN A 37 -1.85 -2.82 9.46
C ASN A 37 -0.83 -2.83 8.32
N GLU A 38 -0.81 -3.87 7.48
CA GLU A 38 0.08 -3.93 6.31
C GLU A 38 -0.18 -2.75 5.34
N LEU A 39 -1.44 -2.50 4.99
CA LEU A 39 -1.83 -1.40 4.11
C LEU A 39 -1.43 -0.04 4.68
N ASN A 40 -1.61 0.17 6.00
CA ASN A 40 -1.21 1.40 6.66
C ASN A 40 0.31 1.60 6.70
N VAL A 41 1.09 0.51 6.86
CA VAL A 41 2.55 0.57 6.78
C VAL A 41 3.00 0.99 5.38
N PHE A 42 2.51 0.33 4.33
CA PHE A 42 2.92 0.64 2.96
C PHE A 42 2.40 1.99 2.46
N ALA A 43 1.18 2.41 2.86
CA ALA A 43 0.69 3.75 2.55
C ALA A 43 1.54 4.85 3.21
N ARG A 44 2.04 4.59 4.43
CA ARG A 44 3.01 5.50 5.08
C ARG A 44 4.33 5.50 4.33
N PHE A 45 4.91 4.35 4.01
CA PHE A 45 6.14 4.28 3.22
C PHE A 45 6.02 4.99 1.88
N LEU A 46 4.87 4.89 1.22
CA LEU A 46 4.64 5.58 -0.05
C LEU A 46 4.71 7.10 0.09
N ARG A 47 4.16 7.62 1.19
CA ARG A 47 4.26 9.05 1.54
C ARG A 47 5.70 9.47 1.85
N LEU A 48 6.51 8.57 2.41
CA LEU A 48 7.93 8.86 2.68
C LEU A 48 8.77 8.92 1.42
N THR A 49 8.31 8.26 0.36
CA THR A 49 8.91 8.29 -0.98
C THR A 49 8.30 9.39 -1.86
N GLU A 50 7.50 10.31 -1.30
CA GLU A 50 6.90 11.40 -2.07
C GLU A 50 7.99 12.32 -2.61
N ARG A 51 7.94 12.58 -3.92
CA ARG A 51 8.97 13.29 -4.69
C ARG A 51 9.16 14.73 -4.20
N GLN A 52 10.39 15.22 -4.26
CA GLN A 52 10.66 16.66 -4.22
C GLN A 52 10.81 17.18 -5.65
N ASP A 53 10.09 18.27 -5.98
CA ASP A 53 10.00 18.80 -7.35
C ASP A 53 11.34 19.32 -7.91
N ASP A 54 12.36 19.49 -7.06
CA ASP A 54 13.68 20.01 -7.41
C ASP A 54 14.73 18.92 -7.70
N GLU A 55 14.40 17.64 -7.51
CA GLU A 55 15.31 16.53 -7.78
C GLU A 55 15.57 16.35 -9.28
N ARG A 56 16.83 16.06 -9.65
CA ARG A 56 17.25 15.86 -11.05
C ARG A 56 18.17 14.68 -11.22
N GLY A 57 18.17 14.14 -12.44
CA GLY A 57 19.12 13.12 -12.89
C GLY A 57 19.11 11.87 -11.99
N PRO A 58 20.29 11.40 -11.55
CA PRO A 58 20.41 10.15 -10.79
C PRO A 58 19.60 10.13 -9.48
N VAL A 59 19.51 11.27 -8.77
CA VAL A 59 18.75 11.40 -7.50
C VAL A 59 17.26 11.19 -7.75
N LYS A 60 16.70 11.87 -8.76
CA LYS A 60 15.29 11.71 -9.15
C LYS A 60 14.98 10.27 -9.51
N PHE A 61 15.87 9.60 -10.25
CA PHE A 61 15.66 8.19 -10.61
C PHE A 61 15.62 7.28 -9.39
N ALA A 62 16.52 7.48 -8.41
CA ALA A 62 16.52 6.70 -7.19
C ALA A 62 15.24 6.92 -6.36
N SER A 63 14.77 8.16 -6.28
CA SER A 63 13.48 8.55 -5.67
C SER A 63 12.30 7.87 -6.36
N ASP A 64 12.26 7.93 -7.69
CA ASP A 64 11.26 7.25 -8.52
C ASP A 64 11.27 5.74 -8.30
N LEU A 65 12.45 5.11 -8.29
CA LEU A 65 12.61 3.68 -8.05
C LEU A 65 11.99 3.28 -6.70
N GLN A 66 12.33 3.99 -5.62
CA GLN A 66 11.81 3.70 -4.28
C GLN A 66 10.28 3.83 -4.24
N PHE A 67 9.75 4.93 -4.78
CA PHE A 67 8.31 5.17 -4.86
C PHE A 67 7.59 4.02 -5.57
N HIS A 68 8.07 3.61 -6.75
CA HIS A 68 7.42 2.56 -7.53
C HIS A 68 7.53 1.18 -6.87
N VAL A 69 8.65 0.85 -6.22
CA VAL A 69 8.80 -0.41 -5.46
C VAL A 69 7.76 -0.49 -4.33
N VAL A 70 7.61 0.60 -3.57
CA VAL A 70 6.63 0.66 -2.49
C VAL A 70 5.21 0.59 -3.04
N LEU A 71 4.90 1.32 -4.12
CA LEU A 71 3.59 1.30 -4.76
C LEU A 71 3.21 -0.08 -5.32
N ARG A 72 4.14 -0.80 -5.97
CA ARG A 72 3.95 -2.20 -6.40
C ARG A 72 3.60 -3.12 -5.25
N THR A 73 4.29 -2.93 -4.12
CA THR A 73 4.06 -3.74 -2.94
C THR A 73 2.68 -3.44 -2.33
N LEU A 74 2.32 -2.15 -2.18
CA LEU A 74 1.00 -1.73 -1.72
C LEU A 74 -0.11 -2.28 -2.61
N SER A 75 0.01 -2.09 -3.92
CA SER A 75 -0.92 -2.58 -4.95
C SER A 75 -1.19 -4.08 -4.81
N SER A 76 -0.13 -4.86 -4.62
CA SER A 76 -0.27 -6.30 -4.46
C SER A 76 -1.00 -6.68 -3.18
N ARG A 77 -0.73 -5.98 -2.06
CA ARG A 77 -1.46 -6.20 -0.79
C ARG A 77 -2.93 -5.81 -0.88
N VAL A 78 -3.24 -4.75 -1.62
CA VAL A 78 -4.62 -4.36 -1.93
C VAL A 78 -5.37 -5.47 -2.68
N PHE A 79 -4.72 -6.14 -3.65
CA PHE A 79 -5.33 -7.29 -4.33
C PHE A 79 -5.58 -8.47 -3.41
N GLU A 80 -4.61 -8.86 -2.59
CA GLU A 80 -4.80 -9.96 -1.63
C GLU A 80 -5.94 -9.65 -0.65
N ALA A 81 -6.04 -8.39 -0.21
CA ALA A 81 -7.15 -7.95 0.62
C ALA A 81 -8.50 -8.05 -0.10
N TYR A 82 -8.60 -7.59 -1.34
CA TYR A 82 -9.81 -7.71 -2.14
C TYR A 82 -10.22 -9.16 -2.38
N GLU A 83 -9.29 -10.05 -2.72
CA GLU A 83 -9.58 -11.47 -2.89
C GLU A 83 -10.03 -12.12 -1.57
N PHE A 84 -9.42 -11.76 -0.45
CA PHE A 84 -9.90 -12.18 0.88
C PHE A 84 -11.34 -11.75 1.13
N LEU A 85 -11.72 -10.51 0.81
CA LEU A 85 -13.10 -10.04 0.97
C LEU A 85 -14.09 -10.85 0.11
N LYS A 86 -13.75 -11.14 -1.14
CA LYS A 86 -14.57 -12.01 -2.02
C LYS A 86 -14.70 -13.44 -1.50
N GLU A 87 -13.67 -13.96 -0.84
CA GLU A 87 -13.76 -15.26 -0.19
C GLU A 87 -14.64 -15.20 1.06
N ALA A 88 -14.55 -14.12 1.83
CA ALA A 88 -15.38 -13.89 3.01
C ALA A 88 -16.86 -13.79 2.64
N THR A 89 -17.21 -13.11 1.54
CA THR A 89 -18.60 -13.01 1.05
C THR A 89 -19.19 -14.35 0.60
N LYS A 90 -18.36 -15.36 0.27
CA LYS A 90 -18.83 -16.70 -0.08
C LYS A 90 -19.12 -17.57 1.14
N LYS A 91 -18.63 -17.21 2.32
CA LYS A 91 -18.78 -17.98 3.58
C LYS A 91 -19.96 -17.45 4.42
N THR A 92 -21.08 -17.16 3.76
CA THR A 92 -22.22 -16.38 4.29
C THR A 92 -22.90 -16.99 5.51
N GLU A 93 -22.98 -18.31 5.61
CA GLU A 93 -23.83 -19.00 6.60
C GLU A 93 -23.38 -18.86 8.06
N LYS A 94 -22.16 -18.35 8.29
CA LYS A 94 -21.53 -18.36 9.63
C LYS A 94 -21.15 -16.99 10.16
N LEU A 95 -21.39 -15.95 9.38
CA LEU A 95 -21.18 -14.57 9.77
C LEU A 95 -22.50 -13.97 10.22
N ASP A 96 -22.43 -13.05 11.18
CA ASP A 96 -23.57 -12.21 11.50
C ASP A 96 -24.05 -11.44 10.25
N PRO A 97 -25.37 -11.34 10.03
CA PRO A 97 -25.93 -10.69 8.84
C PRO A 97 -25.48 -9.24 8.65
N GLU A 98 -25.27 -8.48 9.72
CA GLU A 98 -24.82 -7.09 9.64
C GLU A 98 -23.37 -7.02 9.20
N MET A 99 -22.50 -7.85 9.78
CA MET A 99 -21.09 -7.96 9.35
C MET A 99 -20.99 -8.39 7.89
N LEU A 100 -21.77 -9.39 7.48
CA LEU A 100 -21.79 -9.87 6.11
C LEU A 100 -22.24 -8.78 5.12
N ALA A 101 -23.28 -8.02 5.46
CA ALA A 101 -23.78 -6.92 4.64
C ALA A 101 -22.72 -5.82 4.44
N LEU A 102 -21.97 -5.49 5.48
CA LEU A 102 -20.85 -4.54 5.39
C LEU A 102 -19.75 -5.05 4.45
N ILE A 103 -19.35 -6.32 4.60
CA ILE A 103 -18.32 -6.93 3.73
C ILE A 103 -18.77 -6.96 2.28
N GLN A 104 -20.02 -7.36 2.02
CA GLN A 104 -20.60 -7.38 0.67
C GLN A 104 -20.61 -5.98 0.06
N LYS A 105 -21.13 -4.98 0.79
CA LYS A 105 -21.15 -3.59 0.33
C LYS A 105 -19.75 -3.08 -0.03
N SER A 106 -18.76 -3.27 0.84
CA SER A 106 -17.38 -2.84 0.57
C SER A 106 -16.77 -3.61 -0.60
N THR A 107 -17.06 -4.90 -0.74
CA THR A 107 -16.62 -5.70 -1.90
C THR A 107 -17.19 -5.15 -3.20
N GLU A 108 -18.48 -4.84 -3.24
CA GLU A 108 -19.14 -4.22 -4.40
C GLU A 108 -18.58 -2.81 -4.71
N GLU A 109 -18.27 -2.01 -3.68
CA GLU A 109 -17.62 -0.70 -3.85
C GLU A 109 -16.24 -0.84 -4.49
N ILE A 110 -15.43 -1.80 -4.02
CA ILE A 110 -14.13 -2.11 -4.61
C ILE A 110 -14.28 -2.62 -6.05
N GLU A 111 -15.30 -3.44 -6.33
CA GLU A 111 -15.60 -3.90 -7.70
C GLU A 111 -16.02 -2.78 -8.64
N ARG A 112 -16.79 -1.81 -8.15
CA ARG A 112 -17.13 -0.60 -8.91
C ARG A 112 -15.88 0.24 -9.20
N LEU A 113 -14.96 0.35 -8.24
CA LEU A 113 -13.63 0.92 -8.51
C LEU A 113 -12.81 0.04 -9.47
N GLY A 114 -13.04 -1.27 -9.49
CA GLY A 114 -12.43 -2.25 -10.38
C GLY A 114 -12.79 -2.06 -11.86
N ALA A 115 -13.89 -1.37 -12.15
CA ALA A 115 -14.24 -0.93 -13.51
C ALA A 115 -13.41 0.29 -13.96
N SER A 116 -12.59 0.87 -13.08
CA SER A 116 -11.68 1.96 -13.43
C SER A 116 -10.42 1.46 -14.13
N GLU A 117 -9.80 2.37 -14.87
CA GLU A 117 -8.53 2.18 -15.56
C GLU A 117 -7.39 1.79 -14.58
N GLY A 118 -7.40 2.36 -13.37
CA GLY A 118 -6.43 2.08 -12.31
C GLY A 118 -6.35 0.59 -11.96
N HIS A 119 -7.48 -0.11 -11.87
CA HIS A 119 -7.50 -1.54 -11.54
C HIS A 119 -6.83 -2.40 -12.62
N ALA A 120 -7.06 -2.10 -13.91
CA ALA A 120 -6.43 -2.83 -15.01
C ALA A 120 -4.90 -2.67 -15.01
N ILE A 121 -4.43 -1.45 -14.75
CA ILE A 121 -2.99 -1.13 -14.59
C ILE A 121 -2.40 -1.94 -13.45
N ASN A 122 -3.00 -1.82 -12.26
CA ASN A 122 -2.61 -2.55 -11.06
C ASN A 122 -2.49 -4.06 -11.30
N ARG A 123 -3.51 -4.68 -11.92
CA ARG A 123 -3.54 -6.11 -12.21
C ARG A 123 -2.38 -6.54 -13.10
N ASN A 124 -2.10 -5.76 -14.14
CA ASN A 124 -1.02 -6.06 -15.08
C ASN A 124 0.36 -5.90 -14.43
N ILE A 125 0.57 -4.84 -13.65
CA ILE A 125 1.80 -4.61 -12.89
C ILE A 125 2.04 -5.75 -11.90
N ARG A 126 1.02 -6.15 -11.13
CA ARG A 126 1.09 -7.28 -10.18
C ARG A 126 1.54 -8.57 -10.87
N ASN A 127 0.83 -8.97 -11.92
CA ASN A 127 1.03 -10.27 -12.58
C ASN A 127 2.38 -10.40 -13.30
N GLU A 128 3.02 -9.28 -13.63
CA GLU A 128 4.24 -9.29 -14.45
C GLU A 128 5.49 -8.77 -13.75
N THR A 129 5.37 -7.85 -12.79
CA THR A 129 6.54 -7.10 -12.28
C THR A 129 6.66 -7.06 -10.75
N SER A 130 5.64 -7.45 -9.99
CA SER A 130 5.68 -7.30 -8.53
C SER A 130 6.43 -8.43 -7.81
N PHE A 131 6.28 -9.70 -8.24
CA PHE A 131 6.91 -10.85 -7.55
C PHE A 131 7.38 -11.98 -8.48
N HIS A 132 7.44 -11.75 -9.79
CA HIS A 132 7.79 -12.79 -10.76
C HIS A 132 8.89 -12.33 -11.71
N TYR A 133 10.07 -12.93 -11.59
CA TYR A 133 11.17 -12.71 -12.54
C TYR A 133 10.98 -13.58 -13.79
N LYS A 134 10.57 -12.95 -14.90
CA LYS A 134 10.29 -13.64 -16.17
C LYS A 134 11.32 -13.23 -17.23
N LEU A 135 12.28 -14.12 -17.52
CA LEU A 135 13.31 -13.88 -18.54
C LEU A 135 12.72 -13.51 -19.90
N ASN A 136 11.65 -14.20 -20.33
CA ASN A 136 10.98 -13.91 -21.59
C ASN A 136 10.36 -12.50 -21.64
N THR A 137 9.91 -11.96 -20.50
CA THR A 137 9.44 -10.57 -20.43
C THR A 137 10.61 -9.59 -20.51
N ALA A 138 11.71 -9.87 -19.80
CA ALA A 138 12.93 -9.07 -19.87
C ALA A 138 13.51 -9.03 -21.30
N LEU A 139 13.56 -10.17 -22.00
CA LEU A 139 14.01 -10.22 -23.39
C LEU A 139 13.15 -9.37 -24.33
N LYS A 140 11.82 -9.37 -24.13
CA LYS A 140 10.91 -8.51 -24.91
C LYS A 140 11.13 -7.02 -24.63
N ASN A 141 11.35 -6.66 -23.37
CA ASN A 141 11.60 -5.26 -22.98
C ASN A 141 13.00 -4.79 -23.43
N ALA A 142 13.99 -5.69 -23.48
CA ALA A 142 15.34 -5.34 -23.92
C ALA A 142 15.36 -4.81 -25.36
N GLY A 143 14.47 -5.33 -26.22
CA GLY A 143 14.32 -4.83 -27.59
C GLY A 143 13.62 -3.47 -27.72
N SER A 144 12.98 -2.97 -26.66
CA SER A 144 12.32 -1.65 -26.64
C SER A 144 13.09 -0.59 -25.84
N LEU A 145 14.18 -0.98 -25.17
CA LEU A 145 15.03 -0.03 -24.45
C LEU A 145 15.59 1.03 -25.44
N PRO A 146 15.54 2.32 -25.08
CA PRO A 146 16.18 3.38 -25.83
C PRO A 146 17.69 3.11 -26.00
N CYS A 147 18.26 3.54 -27.14
CA CYS A 147 19.70 3.41 -27.39
C CYS A 147 20.56 4.17 -26.36
N ASP A 148 19.99 5.16 -25.69
CA ASP A 148 20.58 6.00 -24.65
C ASP A 148 20.14 5.61 -23.23
N ALA A 149 19.59 4.41 -23.04
CA ALA A 149 19.21 3.92 -21.72
C ALA A 149 20.40 3.90 -20.74
N ASP A 150 20.21 4.50 -19.57
CA ASP A 150 21.25 4.56 -18.54
C ASP A 150 21.51 3.16 -17.93
N ALA A 151 22.71 2.64 -18.20
CA ALA A 151 23.21 1.38 -17.67
C ALA A 151 24.22 1.55 -16.52
N SER A 152 24.31 2.75 -15.97
CA SER A 152 25.23 3.07 -14.89
C SER A 152 24.88 2.33 -13.60
N VAL A 153 25.93 2.02 -12.85
CA VAL A 153 25.84 1.51 -11.48
C VAL A 153 26.34 2.62 -10.56
N TYR A 154 25.47 3.06 -9.66
CA TYR A 154 25.79 4.09 -8.68
C TYR A 154 26.14 3.37 -7.39
N VAL A 155 27.36 3.56 -6.87
CA VAL A 155 27.86 2.92 -5.65
C VAL A 155 28.26 3.98 -4.62
N ASN A 156 28.10 3.68 -3.34
CA ASN A 156 28.57 4.51 -2.24
C ASN A 156 29.23 3.64 -1.17
N SER A 157 30.23 4.17 -0.45
CA SER A 157 30.84 3.53 0.71
C SER A 157 29.87 3.07 1.81
N LEU A 158 28.67 3.66 1.87
CA LEU A 158 27.65 3.35 2.87
C LEU A 158 26.61 2.30 2.41
N ASP A 159 26.72 1.79 1.17
CA ASP A 159 25.82 0.84 0.50
C ASP A 159 24.33 1.25 0.35
N GLY A 160 23.75 1.94 1.33
CA GLY A 160 22.35 2.38 1.35
C GLY A 160 21.96 3.38 0.24
N ASN A 161 22.92 3.88 -0.53
CA ASN A 161 22.71 4.77 -1.68
C ASN A 161 23.14 4.12 -3.02
N THR A 162 23.38 2.81 -3.02
CA THR A 162 23.73 2.07 -4.23
C THR A 162 22.46 1.69 -5.01
N TYR A 163 22.45 1.90 -6.33
CA TYR A 163 21.34 1.44 -7.18
C TYR A 163 21.77 1.16 -8.62
N PHE A 164 20.95 0.34 -9.29
CA PHE A 164 21.18 -0.22 -10.61
C PHE A 164 20.08 0.23 -11.56
N VAL A 165 20.35 1.25 -12.37
CA VAL A 165 19.33 1.92 -13.20
C VAL A 165 18.72 0.99 -14.24
N LEU A 166 19.56 0.18 -14.89
CA LEU A 166 19.12 -0.68 -15.98
C LEU A 166 18.05 -1.68 -15.56
N GLY A 167 18.14 -2.24 -14.35
CA GLY A 167 17.22 -3.29 -13.90
C GLY A 167 15.77 -2.79 -13.84
N GLU A 168 15.55 -1.64 -13.21
CA GLU A 168 14.22 -1.05 -13.11
C GLU A 168 13.73 -0.50 -14.45
N SER A 169 14.60 0.16 -15.21
CA SER A 169 14.30 0.63 -16.56
C SER A 169 13.80 -0.52 -17.45
N LEU A 170 14.56 -1.61 -17.50
CA LEU A 170 14.27 -2.78 -18.32
C LEU A 170 13.02 -3.53 -17.86
N VAL A 171 12.87 -3.80 -16.55
CA VAL A 171 11.82 -4.69 -16.07
C VAL A 171 10.51 -3.94 -15.89
N PHE A 172 10.56 -2.72 -15.39
CA PHE A 172 9.37 -1.98 -14.97
C PHE A 172 9.01 -0.83 -15.91
N PHE A 173 9.90 0.15 -16.13
CA PHE A 173 9.55 1.33 -16.92
C PHE A 173 9.24 1.00 -18.38
N GLU A 174 10.01 0.11 -19.02
CA GLU A 174 9.69 -0.38 -20.37
C GLU A 174 8.34 -1.10 -20.40
N ARG A 175 7.99 -1.81 -19.33
CA ARG A 175 6.69 -2.48 -19.26
C ARG A 175 5.54 -1.48 -19.17
N LEU A 176 5.69 -0.45 -18.33
CA LEU A 176 4.73 0.65 -18.27
C LEU A 176 4.59 1.32 -19.65
N ARG A 177 5.69 1.65 -20.31
CA ARG A 177 5.66 2.27 -21.64
C ARG A 177 4.97 1.39 -22.68
N ARG A 178 5.23 0.08 -22.68
CA ARG A 178 4.54 -0.86 -23.58
C ARG A 178 3.05 -0.96 -23.31
N PHE A 179 2.65 -0.90 -22.03
CA PHE A 179 1.24 -0.86 -21.67
C PHE A 179 0.60 0.45 -22.13
N SER A 180 1.27 1.57 -21.90
CA SER A 180 0.90 2.90 -22.39
C SER A 180 0.76 2.98 -23.90
N ALA A 181 1.70 2.41 -24.65
CA ALA A 181 1.66 2.41 -26.11
C ALA A 181 0.56 1.51 -26.69
N ALA A 182 0.13 0.48 -25.94
CA ALA A 182 -0.93 -0.42 -26.37
C ALA A 182 -2.34 0.20 -26.22
N ASP A 183 -2.48 1.23 -25.40
CA ASP A 183 -3.76 1.90 -25.15
C ASP A 183 -3.55 3.42 -25.13
N LYS A 184 -4.06 4.11 -26.17
CA LYS A 184 -3.93 5.57 -26.36
C LYS A 184 -4.38 6.39 -25.15
N LYS A 185 -5.21 5.83 -24.27
CA LYS A 185 -5.63 6.48 -23.01
C LYS A 185 -4.47 6.71 -22.03
N PHE A 186 -3.38 5.96 -22.17
CA PHE A 186 -2.24 5.98 -21.25
C PHE A 186 -0.95 6.47 -21.91
N GLU A 187 -1.05 7.26 -22.99
CA GLU A 187 0.11 7.79 -23.70
C GLU A 187 1.06 8.57 -22.77
N ASP A 188 0.53 9.16 -21.70
CA ASP A 188 1.27 9.78 -20.62
C ASP A 188 1.48 8.81 -19.41
N PRO A 189 2.73 8.38 -19.14
CA PRO A 189 3.06 7.54 -17.99
C PRO A 189 2.76 8.19 -16.63
N GLU A 190 2.73 9.51 -16.52
CA GLU A 190 2.46 10.22 -15.27
C GLU A 190 0.98 10.09 -14.88
N ILE A 191 0.07 10.30 -15.84
CA ILE A 191 -1.38 10.08 -15.66
C ILE A 191 -1.67 8.63 -15.26
N LEU A 192 -0.92 7.68 -15.83
CA LEU A 192 -1.03 6.27 -15.48
C LEU A 192 -0.58 6.00 -14.04
N ALA A 193 0.54 6.60 -13.60
CA ALA A 193 1.02 6.49 -12.24
C ALA A 193 0.05 7.14 -11.23
N GLU A 194 -0.52 8.29 -11.56
CA GLU A 194 -1.55 8.97 -10.75
C GLU A 194 -2.83 8.15 -10.60
N SER A 195 -3.31 7.57 -11.71
CA SER A 195 -4.49 6.69 -11.70
C SER A 195 -4.23 5.43 -10.86
N TRP A 196 -3.01 4.90 -10.93
CA TRP A 196 -2.59 3.75 -10.15
C TRP A 196 -2.54 4.04 -8.64
N ILE A 197 -1.85 5.11 -8.23
CA ILE A 197 -1.78 5.48 -6.80
C ILE A 197 -3.18 5.81 -6.26
N LYS A 198 -3.97 6.58 -7.01
CA LYS A 198 -5.32 6.98 -6.59
C LYS A 198 -6.18 5.76 -6.31
N TRP A 199 -6.27 4.82 -7.26
CA TRP A 199 -7.03 3.60 -7.06
C TRP A 199 -6.55 2.80 -5.84
N SER A 200 -5.23 2.65 -5.67
CA SER A 200 -4.66 1.89 -4.56
C SER A 200 -5.04 2.51 -3.21
N LEU A 201 -4.96 3.84 -3.09
CA LEU A 201 -5.31 4.55 -1.87
C LEU A 201 -6.82 4.56 -1.61
N GLU A 202 -7.66 4.67 -2.63
CA GLU A 202 -9.12 4.57 -2.49
C GLU A 202 -9.52 3.20 -1.93
N VAL A 203 -8.94 2.11 -2.43
CA VAL A 203 -9.23 0.77 -1.90
C VAL A 203 -8.70 0.60 -0.47
N VAL A 204 -7.52 1.16 -0.14
CA VAL A 204 -7.01 1.19 1.24
C VAL A 204 -8.01 1.88 2.17
N MET A 205 -8.59 3.01 1.76
CA MET A 205 -9.59 3.73 2.55
C MET A 205 -10.85 2.89 2.76
N LEU A 206 -11.39 2.28 1.71
CA LEU A 206 -12.56 1.39 1.82
C LEU A 206 -12.34 0.23 2.79
N ILE A 207 -11.16 -0.41 2.73
CA ILE A 207 -10.81 -1.51 3.63
C ILE A 207 -10.70 -1.03 5.08
N LYS A 208 -10.13 0.15 5.32
CA LYS A 208 -10.03 0.75 6.65
C LYS A 208 -11.41 1.13 7.19
N ASP A 209 -12.29 1.67 6.36
CA ASP A 209 -13.65 2.02 6.75
C ASP A 209 -14.45 0.75 7.07
N LEU A 210 -14.31 -0.31 6.28
CA LEU A 210 -14.88 -1.62 6.60
C LEU A 210 -14.38 -2.12 7.97
N GLN A 211 -13.07 -2.06 8.23
CA GLN A 211 -12.50 -2.50 9.50
C GLN A 211 -13.05 -1.70 10.67
N ALA A 212 -13.15 -0.38 10.54
CA ALA A 212 -13.71 0.48 11.56
C ALA A 212 -15.19 0.17 11.83
N ASN A 213 -15.99 -0.06 10.79
CA ASN A 213 -17.40 -0.42 10.92
C ASN A 213 -17.58 -1.79 11.59
N LEU A 214 -16.82 -2.81 11.18
CA LEU A 214 -16.85 -4.12 11.84
C LEU A 214 -16.38 -4.03 13.29
N PHE A 215 -15.37 -3.20 13.57
CA PHE A 215 -14.93 -2.94 14.93
C PHE A 215 -16.00 -2.22 15.77
N GLY A 216 -16.79 -1.33 15.17
CA GLY A 216 -17.96 -0.72 15.81
C GLY A 216 -18.95 -1.76 16.36
N ILE A 217 -19.31 -2.75 15.54
CA ILE A 217 -20.18 -3.87 15.96
C ILE A 217 -19.58 -4.61 17.18
N VAL A 218 -18.27 -4.84 17.17
CA VAL A 218 -17.56 -5.50 18.28
C VAL A 218 -17.63 -4.66 19.55
N LEU A 219 -17.42 -3.35 19.44
CA LEU A 219 -17.48 -2.42 20.56
C LEU A 219 -18.88 -2.34 21.17
N ASP A 220 -19.92 -2.34 20.34
CA ASP A 220 -21.31 -2.31 20.77
C ASP A 220 -21.70 -3.60 21.51
N ARG A 221 -21.34 -4.77 20.96
CA ARG A 221 -21.54 -6.07 21.62
C ARG A 221 -20.79 -6.16 22.95
N ALA A 222 -19.55 -5.64 22.99
CA ALA A 222 -18.71 -5.63 24.18
C ALA A 222 -19.05 -4.49 25.16
N LYS A 223 -19.96 -3.57 24.79
CA LYS A 223 -20.35 -2.37 25.55
C LYS A 223 -19.13 -1.54 25.98
N LYS A 224 -18.15 -1.37 25.08
CA LYS A 224 -16.91 -0.64 25.37
C LYS A 224 -17.04 0.82 25.00
N VAL A 225 -16.51 1.68 25.87
CA VAL A 225 -16.36 3.11 25.63
C VAL A 225 -14.89 3.48 25.49
N PRO A 226 -14.55 4.48 24.66
CA PRO A 226 -13.17 4.89 24.51
C PRO A 226 -12.68 5.56 25.80
N ARG A 227 -11.46 5.25 26.23
CA ARG A 227 -10.75 6.00 27.28
C ARG A 227 -9.70 6.90 26.65
N LYS A 228 -9.53 8.11 27.19
CA LYS A 228 -8.37 8.95 26.85
C LYS A 228 -7.13 8.35 27.49
N THR A 229 -6.11 8.10 26.71
CA THR A 229 -4.80 7.65 27.17
C THR A 229 -3.71 8.53 26.58
N HIS A 230 -2.53 8.50 27.19
CA HIS A 230 -1.38 9.26 26.74
C HIS A 230 -0.13 8.41 26.89
N TYR A 231 0.79 8.55 25.94
CA TYR A 231 2.07 7.88 25.96
C TYR A 231 3.18 8.91 25.77
N PHE A 232 4.22 8.79 26.57
CA PHE A 232 5.49 9.45 26.30
C PHE A 232 6.27 8.57 25.32
N VAL A 233 6.61 9.14 24.18
CA VAL A 233 7.37 8.47 23.13
C VAL A 233 8.56 9.34 22.77
N LYS A 234 9.65 8.72 22.30
CA LYS A 234 10.82 9.49 21.86
C LYS A 234 10.42 10.47 20.76
N SER A 235 10.87 11.72 20.83
CA SER A 235 10.48 12.72 19.83
C SER A 235 10.89 12.36 18.39
N GLU A 236 11.90 11.50 18.22
CA GLU A 236 12.36 11.01 16.90
C GLU A 236 11.34 10.11 16.20
N VAL A 237 10.42 9.48 16.95
CA VAL A 237 9.34 8.64 16.39
C VAL A 237 8.02 9.40 16.25
N VAL A 238 8.00 10.69 16.58
CA VAL A 238 6.82 11.56 16.45
C VAL A 238 7.05 12.56 15.35
N ALA A 239 6.23 12.50 14.30
CA ALA A 239 6.23 13.52 13.27
C ALA A 239 5.85 14.89 13.88
N LYS A 240 6.72 15.89 13.72
CA LYS A 240 6.49 17.27 14.21
C LYS A 240 5.67 18.12 13.24
N ASP A 241 5.48 17.66 12.00
CA ASP A 241 4.78 18.37 10.94
C ASP A 241 3.53 17.60 10.46
N LYS A 242 2.50 18.32 10.01
CA LYS A 242 1.34 17.75 9.29
C LYS A 242 1.77 17.05 7.99
N ARG A 243 2.98 17.36 7.49
CA ARG A 243 3.69 16.62 6.44
C ARG A 243 4.56 15.55 7.09
N ALA A 244 4.03 14.35 7.25
CA ALA A 244 4.74 13.23 7.84
C ALA A 244 5.84 12.74 6.89
N VAL A 245 7.02 13.35 6.98
CA VAL A 245 8.26 12.80 6.42
C VAL A 245 9.01 12.19 7.61
N MET A 246 8.82 10.89 7.86
CA MET A 246 9.73 10.12 8.72
C MET A 246 10.80 9.50 7.83
N PRO A 247 12.10 9.79 8.02
CA PRO A 247 13.13 9.02 7.33
C PRO A 247 13.20 7.61 7.92
N VAL A 248 13.44 6.61 7.07
CA VAL A 248 13.83 5.24 7.45
C VAL A 248 15.31 5.19 7.92
N PHE A 249 15.96 6.37 8.07
CA PHE A 249 17.38 6.74 8.30
C PHE A 249 18.30 6.49 7.07
N ILE A 250 19.44 7.16 6.80
CA ILE A 250 20.56 7.67 7.63
C ILE A 250 21.33 8.81 6.90
N GLN A 251 21.86 9.80 7.64
CA GLN A 251 23.06 10.56 7.25
C GLN A 251 24.13 10.32 8.34
N SER A 252 25.36 9.99 7.96
CA SER A 252 26.50 10.03 8.89
C SER A 252 27.02 11.44 8.98
N ASP A 253 27.19 11.95 10.19
CA ASP A 253 27.93 13.17 10.43
C ASP A 253 29.37 13.01 9.95
N GLN A 254 29.80 13.91 9.05
CA GLN A 254 31.20 14.34 8.94
C GLN A 254 31.23 15.85 9.09
#